data_AF-B5IL44-F1
#
_entry.id   AF-B5IL44-F1
#
_cell.length_a   1.000
_cell.length_b   1.000
_cell.length_c   1.000
_cell.angle_alpha   90.00
_cell.angle_beta   90.00
_cell.angle_gamma   90.00
#
_symmetry.space_group_name_H-M   'P 1'
#
loop_
_entity.id
_entity.type
_entity.pdbx_description
1 polymer ?
#
loop_
_entity_poly.entity_id
_entity_poly.type
_entity_poly.pdbx_seq_one_letter_code
_entity_poly.pdbx_strand_id
1 'polypeptide(L)'
;MSIHKFASPASLGDRLNDYSKLLMVHIKSKSFTIAVAIATHSVFPLLRLLQQRKIDKGETIWLEDMPGPPQSQVFPHLSFQPADLTPNAGLLRRRARHMKVDYPAADYPFAYRKTPLSGNVINGLGEEAARQPDHVFFGDSYKRAWGKLDWYFQVMEPTSIHQQIAQIFWQDGGRVGIVARRNTAPPEPSDAALLVKEAARRFGASLVGITKMDASFCYRDSSPDFQYAISVAWPMNREEMLHTPSQRSNREIMDAYRQVNRVAIKLANFIRSLGHPAQASTNLAPGSSTEVLHVPIAIDAGLGQLGKHGSLITAEFGSNVRLATVLTDLPLAIDQPRDLGVDDLCRNCRICETNCPPHAIFSEKQTVRGQKKWYVNFDKCAPYFAETRGCGICIEVCPWSEPGKGLELTKTLLARRHAVTGSESAALSEWGPTWVQRTTKPGSRPPAPGLP
;
A
#
# COMPACT_ATOMS: atom_id res chain seq x y z
N MET A 1 -16.56 -60.55 11.43
CA MET A 1 -16.36 -59.60 12.55
C MET A 1 -16.76 -58.22 12.07
N SER A 2 -17.67 -57.60 12.82
CA SER A 2 -18.48 -56.46 12.42
C SER A 2 -17.74 -55.16 12.18
N ILE A 3 -18.29 -54.41 11.23
CA ILE A 3 -18.00 -53.03 10.83
C ILE A 3 -18.17 -52.10 12.05
N HIS A 4 -17.12 -51.36 12.43
CA HIS A 4 -17.24 -50.22 13.35
C HIS A 4 -17.37 -48.89 12.59
N LYS A 5 -18.50 -48.23 12.89
CA LYS A 5 -19.02 -46.95 12.43
C LYS A 5 -17.99 -45.81 12.46
N PHE A 6 -17.95 -45.04 11.36
CA PHE A 6 -17.43 -43.67 11.35
C PHE A 6 -18.31 -42.76 12.21
N ALA A 7 -17.70 -42.07 13.16
CA ALA A 7 -18.33 -41.03 13.98
C ALA A 7 -18.41 -39.69 13.22
N SER A 8 -19.39 -38.88 13.60
CA SER A 8 -19.87 -37.68 12.87
C SER A 8 -18.85 -36.51 12.74
N PRO A 9 -19.09 -35.54 11.82
CA PRO A 9 -18.19 -34.41 11.52
C PRO A 9 -18.03 -33.37 12.64
N ALA A 10 -18.80 -33.46 13.73
CA ALA A 10 -18.82 -32.43 14.78
C ALA A 10 -17.58 -32.42 15.70
N SER A 11 -16.66 -33.38 15.59
CA SER A 11 -15.53 -33.52 16.54
C SER A 11 -14.15 -33.11 16.00
N LEU A 12 -14.07 -32.48 14.82
CA LEU A 12 -12.80 -32.01 14.25
C LEU A 12 -12.43 -30.59 14.72
N GLY A 13 -13.42 -29.73 14.97
CA GLY A 13 -13.23 -28.36 15.45
C GLY A 13 -12.67 -28.29 16.88
N ASP A 14 -13.18 -29.15 17.76
CA ASP A 14 -12.74 -29.18 19.17
C ASP A 14 -11.31 -29.78 19.31
N ARG A 15 -10.94 -30.73 18.43
CA ARG A 15 -9.59 -31.30 18.43
C ARG A 15 -8.51 -30.34 17.92
N LEU A 16 -8.85 -29.38 17.04
CA LEU A 16 -7.92 -28.32 16.63
C LEU A 16 -7.62 -27.35 17.79
N ASN A 17 -8.60 -27.14 18.68
CA ASN A 17 -8.42 -26.31 19.87
C ASN A 17 -7.47 -26.96 20.89
N ASP A 18 -7.52 -28.28 21.05
CA ASP A 18 -6.62 -29.00 21.99
C ASP A 18 -5.18 -29.16 21.48
N TYR A 19 -4.96 -29.30 20.16
CA TYR A 19 -3.60 -29.28 19.59
C TYR A 19 -2.91 -27.92 19.77
N SER A 20 -3.67 -26.82 19.79
CA SER A 20 -3.13 -25.47 20.05
C SER A 20 -2.64 -25.29 21.49
N LYS A 21 -3.23 -26.01 22.46
CA LYS A 21 -2.86 -25.93 23.88
C LYS A 21 -1.63 -26.78 24.21
N LEU A 22 -1.47 -27.95 23.57
CA LEU A 22 -0.35 -28.86 23.82
C LEU A 22 0.99 -28.39 23.23
N LEU A 23 0.99 -27.51 22.23
CA LEU A 23 2.22 -26.91 21.70
C LEU A 23 2.73 -25.69 22.48
N MET A 24 1.99 -25.22 23.49
CA MET A 24 2.30 -24.02 24.28
C MET A 24 2.94 -24.34 25.64
N VAL A 25 3.91 -25.26 25.66
CA VAL A 25 4.78 -25.46 26.84
C VAL A 25 6.23 -25.39 26.36
N HIS A 26 6.91 -24.30 26.76
CA HIS A 26 8.36 -24.05 26.65
C HIS A 26 8.95 -23.58 25.30
N ILE A 27 8.65 -22.36 24.86
CA ILE A 27 9.53 -21.63 23.92
C ILE A 27 9.63 -20.14 24.32
N LYS A 28 10.72 -19.77 25.00
CA LYS A 28 11.12 -18.36 25.19
C LYS A 28 11.93 -17.88 23.96
N SER A 29 11.67 -16.64 23.55
CA SER A 29 12.38 -15.78 22.57
C SER A 29 12.35 -16.07 21.05
N LYS A 30 11.86 -17.23 20.55
CA LYS A 30 11.77 -17.53 19.09
C LYS A 30 10.34 -17.52 18.51
N SER A 31 9.37 -16.98 19.25
CA SER A 31 7.96 -17.36 19.11
C SER A 31 7.17 -16.67 17.99
N PHE A 32 7.58 -15.49 17.50
CA PHE A 32 6.82 -14.75 16.48
C PHE A 32 6.96 -15.33 15.07
N THR A 33 8.20 -15.58 14.62
CA THR A 33 8.47 -16.16 13.28
C THR A 33 7.90 -17.57 13.17
N ILE A 34 7.91 -18.35 14.25
CA ILE A 34 7.35 -19.69 14.27
C ILE A 34 5.82 -19.65 14.26
N ALA A 35 5.17 -18.76 15.03
CA ALA A 35 3.71 -18.63 15.02
C ALA A 35 3.16 -18.08 13.69
N VAL A 36 3.83 -17.07 13.10
CA VAL A 36 3.50 -16.57 11.75
C VAL A 36 3.81 -17.63 10.70
N ALA A 37 4.92 -18.36 10.80
CA ALA A 37 5.20 -19.49 9.92
C ALA A 37 4.14 -20.59 10.04
N ILE A 38 3.68 -20.96 11.23
CA ILE A 38 2.62 -21.96 11.43
C ILE A 38 1.26 -21.44 10.90
N ALA A 39 0.91 -20.17 11.14
CA ALA A 39 -0.32 -19.58 10.61
C ALA A 39 -0.31 -19.51 9.06
N THR A 40 0.82 -19.10 8.48
CA THR A 40 1.00 -18.98 7.01
C THR A 40 1.25 -20.30 6.31
N HIS A 41 1.87 -21.30 6.96
CA HIS A 41 2.24 -22.58 6.35
C HIS A 41 1.29 -23.74 6.72
N SER A 42 0.39 -23.59 7.70
CA SER A 42 -0.53 -24.66 8.11
C SER A 42 -2.00 -24.25 8.07
N VAL A 43 -2.38 -23.10 8.65
CA VAL A 43 -3.80 -22.70 8.77
C VAL A 43 -4.33 -22.02 7.51
N PHE A 44 -3.62 -21.02 6.98
CA PHE A 44 -4.05 -20.29 5.78
C PHE A 44 -4.13 -21.17 4.52
N PRO A 45 -3.16 -22.08 4.23
CA PRO A 45 -3.26 -22.97 3.08
C PRO A 45 -4.45 -23.93 3.19
N LEU A 46 -4.74 -24.43 4.39
CA LEU A 46 -5.90 -25.30 4.62
C LEU A 46 -7.22 -24.55 4.45
N LEU A 47 -7.37 -23.39 5.11
CA LEU A 47 -8.57 -22.56 4.98
C LEU A 47 -8.82 -22.17 3.53
N ARG A 48 -7.78 -21.76 2.80
CA ARG A 48 -7.85 -21.46 1.38
C ARG A 48 -8.26 -22.66 0.55
N LEU A 49 -7.69 -23.83 0.78
CA LEU A 49 -8.07 -25.05 0.06
C LEU A 49 -9.56 -25.38 0.29
N LEU A 50 -10.04 -25.21 1.52
CA LEU A 50 -11.45 -25.41 1.86
C LEU A 50 -12.35 -24.42 1.13
N GLN A 51 -11.99 -23.13 1.11
CA GLN A 51 -12.75 -22.12 0.36
C GLN A 51 -12.69 -22.37 -1.15
N GLN A 52 -11.51 -22.69 -1.70
CA GLN A 52 -11.37 -23.00 -3.13
C GLN A 52 -12.25 -24.19 -3.54
N ARG A 53 -12.35 -25.24 -2.71
CA ARG A 53 -13.27 -26.35 -2.96
C ARG A 53 -14.74 -25.93 -2.99
N LYS A 54 -15.14 -24.92 -2.22
CA LYS A 54 -16.50 -24.36 -2.29
C LYS A 54 -16.70 -23.63 -3.62
N ILE A 55 -15.73 -22.80 -4.02
CA ILE A 55 -15.73 -22.09 -5.30
C ILE A 55 -15.86 -23.07 -6.47
N ASP A 56 -15.06 -24.13 -6.47
CA ASP A 56 -15.04 -25.14 -7.53
C ASP A 56 -16.38 -25.90 -7.65
N LYS A 57 -17.17 -25.94 -6.57
CA LYS A 57 -18.52 -26.53 -6.54
C LYS A 57 -19.64 -25.53 -6.85
N GLY A 58 -19.31 -24.26 -7.07
CA GLY A 58 -20.30 -23.18 -7.21
C GLY A 58 -21.03 -22.83 -5.91
N GLU A 59 -20.46 -23.18 -4.76
CA GLU A 59 -21.03 -22.83 -3.45
C GLU A 59 -20.67 -21.39 -3.06
N THR A 60 -21.64 -20.66 -2.52
CA THR A 60 -21.39 -19.32 -1.96
C THR A 60 -20.60 -19.40 -0.66
N ILE A 61 -19.51 -18.63 -0.59
CA ILE A 61 -18.76 -18.37 0.63
C ILE A 61 -19.47 -17.26 1.42
N TRP A 62 -20.22 -17.63 2.44
CA TRP A 62 -20.71 -16.66 3.40
C TRP A 62 -19.58 -16.17 4.29
N LEU A 63 -19.25 -14.88 4.18
CA LEU A 63 -18.10 -14.30 4.88
C LEU A 63 -18.23 -14.41 6.42
N GLU A 64 -19.45 -14.51 6.94
CA GLU A 64 -19.72 -14.75 8.36
C GLU A 64 -19.37 -16.16 8.84
N ASP A 65 -19.28 -17.14 7.94
CA ASP A 65 -18.96 -18.53 8.28
C ASP A 65 -17.45 -18.82 8.22
N MET A 66 -16.67 -17.86 7.74
CA MET A 66 -15.22 -18.02 7.70
C MET A 66 -14.67 -18.08 9.13
N PRO A 67 -13.87 -19.11 9.47
CA PRO A 67 -13.18 -19.16 10.75
C PRO A 67 -12.38 -17.87 10.94
N GLY A 68 -12.64 -17.15 12.04
CA GLY A 68 -11.97 -15.90 12.33
C GLY A 68 -10.46 -16.08 12.59
N PRO A 69 -9.69 -14.99 12.65
CA PRO A 69 -8.30 -15.05 13.05
C PRO A 69 -8.17 -15.67 14.45
N PRO A 70 -7.13 -16.47 14.72
CA PRO A 70 -6.87 -16.97 16.06
C PRO A 70 -6.73 -15.78 17.01
N GLN A 71 -7.52 -15.78 18.10
CA GLN A 71 -7.46 -14.73 19.12
C GLN A 71 -6.12 -14.83 19.85
N SER A 72 -5.12 -14.03 19.47
CA SER A 72 -3.91 -13.85 20.27
C SER A 72 -3.57 -12.38 20.43
N GLN A 73 -3.24 -12.07 21.68
CA GLN A 73 -2.97 -10.74 22.23
C GLN A 73 -1.89 -9.99 21.45
N VAL A 74 -1.99 -8.66 21.48
CA VAL A 74 -0.96 -7.68 21.10
C VAL A 74 0.42 -8.15 21.62
N PHE A 75 1.40 -8.38 20.74
CA PHE A 75 2.77 -8.79 21.13
C PHE A 75 3.81 -7.68 20.86
N PRO A 76 4.70 -7.35 21.82
CA PRO A 76 5.65 -6.25 21.71
C PRO A 76 6.96 -6.62 20.96
N HIS A 77 7.57 -5.59 20.39
CA HIS A 77 8.74 -5.58 19.49
C HIS A 77 10.03 -6.16 20.11
N LEU A 78 10.75 -7.03 19.37
CA LEU A 78 12.12 -7.47 19.71
C LEU A 78 13.00 -7.61 18.45
N SER A 79 14.19 -7.01 18.50
CA SER A 79 15.19 -6.88 17.42
C SER A 79 16.20 -8.05 17.39
N PHE A 80 16.56 -8.55 16.19
CA PHE A 80 17.63 -9.56 15.97
C PHE A 80 18.44 -9.30 14.69
N GLN A 81 19.71 -9.73 14.69
CA GLN A 81 20.70 -9.53 13.61
C GLN A 81 20.73 -10.67 12.57
N PRO A 82 21.19 -10.42 11.32
CA PRO A 82 20.95 -11.28 10.16
C PRO A 82 22.07 -12.28 9.86
N ALA A 83 21.72 -13.34 9.12
CA ALA A 83 22.66 -14.20 8.38
C ALA A 83 22.20 -14.35 6.91
N ASP A 84 23.18 -14.38 6.00
CA ASP A 84 23.06 -14.08 4.57
C ASP A 84 22.41 -15.18 3.72
N LEU A 85 21.58 -14.77 2.75
CA LEU A 85 21.12 -15.60 1.63
C LEU A 85 21.13 -14.78 0.32
N THR A 86 21.82 -15.27 -0.70
CA THR A 86 21.93 -14.69 -2.04
C THR A 86 20.89 -15.29 -3.02
N PRO A 87 20.31 -14.51 -3.95
CA PRO A 87 19.40 -15.04 -4.97
C PRO A 87 20.00 -15.09 -6.39
N ASN A 88 19.73 -16.18 -7.11
CA ASN A 88 20.02 -16.36 -8.54
C ASN A 88 18.93 -15.73 -9.44
N ALA A 89 19.35 -15.12 -10.55
CA ALA A 89 18.49 -14.45 -11.53
C ALA A 89 18.56 -15.15 -12.91
N GLY A 90 17.41 -15.38 -13.53
CA GLY A 90 17.28 -15.80 -14.93
C GLY A 90 16.26 -14.92 -15.65
N LEU A 91 16.70 -14.28 -16.74
CA LEU A 91 15.96 -13.30 -17.54
C LEU A 91 15.16 -13.97 -18.68
N LEU A 92 13.90 -13.57 -18.85
CA LEU A 92 13.20 -13.66 -20.14
C LEU A 92 12.45 -12.35 -20.38
N ARG A 93 12.86 -11.62 -21.43
CA ARG A 93 12.21 -10.40 -21.92
C ARG A 93 11.23 -10.77 -23.03
N ARG A 94 9.95 -10.39 -22.92
CA ARG A 94 9.05 -10.28 -24.07
C ARG A 94 8.26 -8.97 -23.99
N ARG A 95 8.40 -8.15 -25.04
CA ARG A 95 7.68 -6.88 -25.22
C ARG A 95 6.16 -7.14 -25.25
N ALA A 96 5.45 -6.67 -24.22
CA ALA A 96 3.99 -6.66 -24.22
C ALA A 96 3.47 -5.49 -25.07
N ARG A 97 2.74 -5.80 -26.15
CA ARG A 97 1.94 -4.83 -26.92
C ARG A 97 0.53 -4.80 -26.33
N HIS A 98 -0.02 -3.59 -26.21
CA HIS A 98 -1.42 -3.22 -25.92
C HIS A 98 -2.39 -4.39 -25.79
N MET A 99 -2.68 -4.72 -24.53
CA MET A 99 -3.45 -5.89 -24.16
C MET A 99 -4.93 -5.50 -24.13
N LYS A 100 -5.72 -5.98 -25.10
CA LYS A 100 -7.15 -6.21 -24.86
C LYS A 100 -7.22 -7.40 -23.91
N VAL A 101 -7.15 -7.15 -22.61
CA VAL A 101 -7.38 -8.17 -21.59
C VAL A 101 -8.87 -8.23 -21.36
N ASP A 102 -9.49 -9.39 -21.57
CA ASP A 102 -10.80 -9.66 -20.99
C ASP A 102 -10.60 -9.78 -19.47
N TYR A 103 -10.87 -8.69 -18.76
CA TYR A 103 -10.80 -8.68 -17.31
C TYR A 103 -11.88 -9.59 -16.72
N PRO A 104 -11.62 -10.25 -15.58
CA PRO A 104 -12.65 -11.00 -14.88
C PRO A 104 -13.91 -10.16 -14.66
N ALA A 105 -15.07 -10.78 -14.84
CA ALA A 105 -16.34 -10.14 -14.51
C ALA A 105 -16.40 -9.81 -13.00
N ALA A 106 -17.21 -8.83 -12.64
CA ALA A 106 -17.44 -8.45 -11.24
C ALA A 106 -18.42 -9.42 -10.54
N ASP A 107 -18.13 -10.72 -10.65
CA ASP A 107 -18.86 -11.81 -10.01
C ASP A 107 -18.01 -12.34 -8.86
N TYR A 108 -18.64 -12.54 -7.69
CA TYR A 108 -17.93 -12.89 -6.47
C TYR A 108 -18.40 -14.24 -5.94
N PRO A 109 -17.48 -15.14 -5.56
CA PRO A 109 -17.85 -16.40 -4.93
C PRO A 109 -18.28 -16.21 -3.47
N PHE A 110 -18.23 -14.99 -2.95
CA PHE A 110 -18.55 -14.67 -1.56
C PHE A 110 -19.72 -13.70 -1.44
N ALA A 111 -20.41 -13.75 -0.31
CA ALA A 111 -21.50 -12.84 0.02
C ALA A 111 -21.58 -12.60 1.53
N TYR A 112 -22.33 -11.55 1.89
CA TYR A 112 -22.79 -11.31 3.26
C TYR A 112 -24.25 -11.74 3.38
N ARG A 113 -24.61 -12.41 4.47
CA ARG A 113 -26.03 -12.62 4.81
C ARG A 113 -26.70 -11.33 5.22
N LYS A 114 -25.95 -10.48 5.92
CA LYS A 114 -26.35 -9.12 6.27
C LYS A 114 -25.29 -8.16 5.75
N THR A 115 -25.64 -7.39 4.73
CA THR A 115 -24.76 -6.37 4.16
C THR A 115 -24.22 -5.46 5.26
N PRO A 116 -22.90 -5.26 5.34
CA PRO A 116 -22.32 -4.37 6.33
C PRO A 116 -22.70 -2.91 6.04
N LEU A 117 -22.45 -2.03 7.01
CA LEU A 117 -22.53 -0.59 6.75
C LEU A 117 -21.65 -0.25 5.53
N SER A 118 -22.24 0.47 4.58
CA SER A 118 -21.55 0.91 3.37
C SER A 118 -20.22 1.57 3.70
N GLY A 119 -19.14 1.12 3.05
CA GLY A 119 -17.84 1.74 3.20
C GLY A 119 -17.80 3.14 2.59
N ASN A 120 -18.70 3.46 1.65
CA ASN A 120 -18.90 4.84 1.20
C ASN A 120 -19.43 5.74 2.33
N VAL A 121 -20.38 5.24 3.12
CA VAL A 121 -20.89 5.96 4.31
C VAL A 121 -19.79 6.13 5.36
N ILE A 122 -19.02 5.08 5.66
CA ILE A 122 -17.90 5.18 6.63
C ILE A 122 -16.84 6.19 6.15
N ASN A 123 -16.51 6.17 4.85
CA ASN A 123 -15.62 7.15 4.23
C ASN A 123 -16.20 8.57 4.18
N GLY A 124 -17.49 8.77 4.46
CA GLY A 124 -18.15 10.06 4.43
C GLY A 124 -18.43 10.60 3.03
N LEU A 125 -18.78 9.72 2.09
CA LEU A 125 -19.29 10.13 0.77
C LEU A 125 -20.61 10.91 0.95
N GLY A 126 -20.66 12.12 0.41
CA GLY A 126 -21.79 13.05 0.53
C GLY A 126 -21.80 13.87 1.82
N GLU A 127 -20.83 13.69 2.72
CA GLU A 127 -20.73 14.49 3.93
C GLU A 127 -20.09 15.85 3.64
N GLU A 128 -20.79 16.94 3.94
CA GLU A 128 -20.31 18.32 3.79
C GLU A 128 -19.38 18.78 4.93
N ALA A 129 -19.47 18.14 6.10
CA ALA A 129 -18.64 18.50 7.25
C ALA A 129 -17.23 17.89 7.12
N ALA A 130 -16.20 18.70 7.38
CA ALA A 130 -14.83 18.23 7.44
C ALA A 130 -14.62 17.34 8.67
N ARG A 131 -14.02 16.17 8.47
CA ARG A 131 -13.58 15.27 9.55
C ARG A 131 -12.48 14.32 9.09
N GLN A 132 -11.76 13.77 10.05
CA GLN A 132 -10.80 12.69 9.82
C GLN A 132 -11.50 11.44 9.26
N PRO A 133 -10.79 10.65 8.42
CA PRO A 133 -11.28 9.36 7.95
C PRO A 133 -11.41 8.36 9.11
N ASP A 134 -12.37 7.45 8.97
CA ASP A 134 -12.44 6.23 9.77
C ASP A 134 -11.84 5.07 8.98
N HIS A 135 -11.36 4.05 9.68
CA HIS A 135 -10.90 2.84 9.01
C HIS A 135 -12.05 2.02 8.43
N VAL A 136 -11.95 1.72 7.13
CA VAL A 136 -12.92 0.85 6.45
C VAL A 136 -12.35 -0.55 6.21
N PHE A 137 -11.11 -0.60 5.71
CA PHE A 137 -10.42 -1.79 5.20
C PHE A 137 -8.96 -1.75 5.69
N PHE A 138 -8.37 -2.89 6.07
CA PHE A 138 -7.10 -2.99 6.80
C PHE A 138 -7.12 -2.42 8.24
N GLY A 139 -6.32 -3.00 9.14
CA GLY A 139 -6.21 -2.65 10.58
C GLY A 139 -6.71 -3.77 11.52
N ASP A 140 -7.34 -3.45 12.66
CA ASP A 140 -7.89 -4.42 13.62
C ASP A 140 -9.15 -5.10 13.02
N SER A 141 -8.88 -5.85 11.94
CA SER A 141 -9.71 -5.92 10.75
C SER A 141 -11.02 -6.63 11.02
N TYR A 142 -10.97 -7.78 11.69
CA TYR A 142 -12.11 -8.69 11.78
C TYR A 142 -13.38 -8.09 12.41
N LYS A 143 -13.24 -7.15 13.35
CA LYS A 143 -14.38 -6.55 14.07
C LYS A 143 -15.06 -5.39 13.34
N ARG A 144 -14.43 -4.85 12.29
CA ARG A 144 -14.95 -3.70 11.52
C ARG A 144 -16.04 -4.15 10.53
N ALA A 145 -16.81 -3.18 10.01
CA ALA A 145 -17.91 -3.45 9.08
C ALA A 145 -17.48 -4.33 7.88
N TRP A 146 -16.33 -4.02 7.29
CA TRP A 146 -15.76 -4.77 6.15
C TRP A 146 -14.68 -5.77 6.57
N GLY A 147 -14.58 -6.06 7.87
CA GLY A 147 -13.54 -6.89 8.45
C GLY A 147 -13.48 -8.31 7.95
N LYS A 148 -14.66 -8.89 7.65
CA LYS A 148 -14.77 -10.24 7.11
C LYS A 148 -14.29 -10.33 5.66
N LEU A 149 -14.49 -9.28 4.87
CA LEU A 149 -13.97 -9.22 3.50
C LEU A 149 -12.45 -9.05 3.50
N ASP A 150 -11.92 -8.20 4.38
CA ASP A 150 -10.47 -8.07 4.58
C ASP A 150 -9.86 -9.41 5.03
N TRP A 151 -10.52 -10.11 5.95
CA TRP A 151 -10.12 -11.45 6.35
C TRP A 151 -10.14 -12.45 5.18
N TYR A 152 -11.18 -12.45 4.35
CA TYR A 152 -11.22 -13.25 3.13
C TYR A 152 -10.03 -12.93 2.21
N PHE A 153 -9.77 -11.65 1.96
CA PHE A 153 -8.65 -11.20 1.15
C PHE A 153 -7.32 -11.77 1.66
N GLN A 154 -7.04 -11.64 2.96
CA GLN A 154 -5.82 -12.16 3.59
C GLN A 154 -5.68 -13.68 3.50
N VAL A 155 -6.78 -14.43 3.72
CA VAL A 155 -6.77 -15.90 3.62
C VAL A 155 -6.54 -16.35 2.17
N MET A 156 -7.12 -15.66 1.20
CA MET A 156 -7.10 -16.04 -0.21
C MET A 156 -5.85 -15.58 -0.99
N GLU A 157 -5.00 -14.73 -0.42
CA GLU A 157 -3.74 -14.27 -1.02
C GLU A 157 -2.81 -15.42 -1.42
N PRO A 158 -2.22 -15.49 -2.63
CA PRO A 158 -1.46 -16.67 -3.07
C PRO A 158 -0.26 -17.02 -2.17
N THR A 159 0.12 -18.30 -2.12
CA THR A 159 1.34 -18.72 -1.41
C THR A 159 2.61 -18.11 -2.00
N SER A 160 2.57 -17.70 -3.28
CA SER A 160 3.70 -17.08 -3.98
C SER A 160 4.15 -15.73 -3.40
N ILE A 161 3.31 -15.07 -2.58
CA ILE A 161 3.66 -13.79 -1.94
C ILE A 161 3.93 -13.91 -0.44
N HIS A 162 3.77 -15.10 0.15
CA HIS A 162 3.94 -15.31 1.60
C HIS A 162 5.34 -14.97 2.09
N GLN A 163 6.36 -15.23 1.27
CA GLN A 163 7.74 -14.85 1.60
C GLN A 163 7.89 -13.33 1.72
N GLN A 164 7.30 -12.54 0.82
CA GLN A 164 7.34 -11.08 0.86
C GLN A 164 6.60 -10.56 2.10
N ILE A 165 5.44 -11.12 2.43
CA ILE A 165 4.67 -10.76 3.63
C ILE A 165 5.48 -11.03 4.90
N ALA A 166 6.08 -12.21 5.01
CA ALA A 166 6.92 -12.56 6.16
C ALA A 166 8.10 -11.58 6.31
N GLN A 167 8.71 -11.16 5.20
CA GLN A 167 9.78 -10.15 5.21
C GLN A 167 9.27 -8.76 5.60
N ILE A 168 8.07 -8.36 5.17
CA ILE A 168 7.45 -7.09 5.59
C ILE A 168 7.23 -7.10 7.10
N PHE A 169 6.67 -8.19 7.65
CA PHE A 169 6.40 -8.30 9.08
C PHE A 169 7.69 -8.31 9.89
N TRP A 170 8.73 -8.98 9.40
CA TRP A 170 10.05 -8.96 10.03
C TRP A 170 10.64 -7.55 10.09
N GLN A 171 10.53 -6.79 8.99
CA GLN A 171 11.07 -5.43 8.91
C GLN A 171 10.35 -4.46 9.83
N ASP A 172 9.05 -4.67 10.07
CA ASP A 172 8.20 -3.76 10.84
C ASP A 172 8.69 -3.51 12.27
N GLY A 173 9.40 -4.47 12.87
CA GLY A 173 10.02 -4.29 14.20
C GLY A 173 11.03 -3.12 14.28
N GLY A 174 11.51 -2.60 13.14
CA GLY A 174 12.38 -1.42 13.07
C GLY A 174 11.67 -0.08 12.93
N ARG A 175 10.32 -0.06 12.90
CA ARG A 175 9.55 1.16 12.60
C ARG A 175 9.73 2.24 13.67
N VAL A 176 9.75 1.84 14.94
CA VAL A 176 10.07 2.65 16.11
C VAL A 176 11.42 2.21 16.68
N GLY A 177 12.05 3.05 17.48
CA GLY A 177 13.33 2.71 18.07
C GLY A 177 13.88 3.79 18.98
N ILE A 178 15.06 3.53 19.54
CA ILE A 178 15.74 4.43 20.47
C ILE A 178 16.32 5.63 19.71
N VAL A 179 16.16 6.82 20.27
CA VAL A 179 16.76 8.06 19.78
C VAL A 179 18.16 8.23 20.37
N ALA A 180 19.14 8.57 19.53
CA ALA A 180 20.49 8.84 20.00
C ALA A 180 20.52 10.05 20.95
N ARG A 181 21.35 9.99 22.00
CA ARG A 181 21.43 11.09 22.98
C ARG A 181 22.05 12.38 22.43
N ARG A 182 22.96 12.24 21.46
CA ARG A 182 23.67 13.37 20.86
C ARG A 182 22.93 13.84 19.63
N ASN A 183 22.54 15.11 19.62
CA ASN A 183 22.06 15.76 18.41
C ASN A 183 23.24 16.02 17.46
N THR A 184 23.21 15.41 16.29
CA THR A 184 24.20 15.59 15.21
C THR A 184 23.54 16.05 13.91
N ALA A 185 22.24 16.37 13.94
CA ALA A 185 21.56 16.92 12.79
C ALA A 185 22.09 18.34 12.47
N PRO A 186 22.09 18.74 11.19
CA PRO A 186 22.33 20.13 10.83
C PRO A 186 21.36 21.06 11.57
N PRO A 187 21.84 22.22 12.07
CA PRO A 187 20.99 23.14 12.82
C PRO A 187 19.95 23.82 11.91
N GLU A 188 20.32 24.11 10.67
CA GLU A 188 19.42 24.76 9.70
C GLU A 188 18.42 23.75 9.10
N PRO A 189 17.10 24.02 9.15
CA PRO A 189 16.09 23.12 8.61
C PRO A 189 16.26 22.80 7.12
N SER A 190 16.82 23.72 6.33
CA SER A 190 17.13 23.50 4.91
C SER A 190 18.22 22.44 4.72
N ASP A 191 19.27 22.48 5.53
CA ASP A 191 20.38 21.54 5.46
C ASP A 191 19.97 20.17 5.97
N ALA A 192 19.16 20.13 7.05
CA ALA A 192 18.55 18.91 7.54
C ALA A 192 17.64 18.27 6.48
N ALA A 193 16.83 19.06 5.78
CA ALA A 193 15.99 18.58 4.68
C ALA A 193 16.80 18.00 3.52
N LEU A 194 17.89 18.66 3.13
CA LEU A 194 18.81 18.15 2.11
C LEU A 194 19.44 16.82 2.54
N LEU A 195 19.94 16.73 3.78
CA LEU A 195 20.55 15.52 4.33
C LEU A 195 19.57 14.34 4.36
N VAL A 196 18.33 14.56 4.82
CA VAL A 196 17.30 13.52 4.88
C VAL A 196 16.91 13.06 3.47
N LYS A 197 16.76 13.98 2.51
CA LYS A 197 16.46 13.64 1.12
C LYS A 197 17.60 12.84 0.47
N GLU A 198 18.85 13.22 0.71
CA GLU A 198 20.06 12.47 0.29
C GLU A 198 20.04 11.04 0.85
N ALA A 199 19.80 10.91 2.16
CA ALA A 199 19.73 9.61 2.84
C ALA A 199 18.60 8.74 2.30
N ALA A 200 17.40 9.30 2.10
CA ALA A 200 16.25 8.60 1.53
C ALA A 200 16.58 8.03 0.13
N ARG A 201 17.21 8.83 -0.73
CA ARG A 201 17.65 8.39 -2.07
C ARG A 201 18.72 7.30 -1.98
N ARG A 202 19.71 7.45 -1.09
CA ARG A 202 20.74 6.43 -0.85
C ARG A 202 20.14 5.11 -0.36
N PHE A 203 19.04 5.15 0.40
CA PHE A 203 18.32 3.95 0.82
C PHE A 203 17.42 3.35 -0.27
N GLY A 204 17.16 4.09 -1.35
CA GLY A 204 16.47 3.62 -2.55
C GLY A 204 15.16 4.32 -2.88
N ALA A 205 14.77 5.38 -2.14
CA ALA A 205 13.60 6.18 -2.51
C ALA A 205 13.77 6.75 -3.92
N SER A 206 12.79 6.54 -4.80
CA SER A 206 12.79 7.15 -6.14
C SER A 206 12.22 8.56 -6.12
N LEU A 207 11.28 8.83 -5.22
CA LEU A 207 10.82 10.17 -4.89
C LEU A 207 10.84 10.36 -3.38
N VAL A 208 11.14 11.57 -2.94
CA VAL A 208 11.10 11.99 -1.54
C VAL A 208 10.62 13.42 -1.47
N GLY A 209 9.74 13.70 -0.51
CA GLY A 209 9.25 15.04 -0.22
C GLY A 209 8.89 15.17 1.25
N ILE A 210 8.84 16.40 1.72
CA ILE A 210 8.65 16.75 3.13
C ILE A 210 7.47 17.70 3.25
N THR A 211 6.58 17.44 4.20
CA THR A 211 5.49 18.35 4.56
C THR A 211 5.37 18.47 6.08
N LYS A 212 4.62 19.48 6.54
CA LYS A 212 4.20 19.54 7.95
C LYS A 212 3.13 18.49 8.20
N MET A 213 3.08 17.96 9.41
CA MET A 213 1.96 17.13 9.82
C MET A 213 0.68 17.95 9.91
N ASP A 214 -0.41 17.34 9.47
CA ASP A 214 -1.77 17.89 9.57
C ASP A 214 -2.71 16.82 10.13
N ALA A 215 -3.67 17.25 10.95
CA ALA A 215 -4.61 16.32 11.59
C ALA A 215 -5.45 15.55 10.56
N SER A 216 -5.74 16.12 9.40
CA SER A 216 -6.51 15.46 8.33
C SER A 216 -5.78 14.28 7.69
N PHE A 217 -4.47 14.14 7.92
CA PHE A 217 -3.70 12.99 7.47
C PHE A 217 -3.90 11.76 8.37
N CYS A 218 -4.42 11.93 9.58
CA CYS A 218 -4.55 10.85 10.54
C CYS A 218 -5.96 10.26 10.52
N TYR A 219 -6.08 8.97 10.82
CA TYR A 219 -7.38 8.36 11.13
C TYR A 219 -7.92 8.89 12.45
N ARG A 220 -9.24 8.86 12.65
CA ARG A 220 -9.88 9.42 13.84
C ARG A 220 -9.38 8.81 15.16
N ASP A 221 -9.04 7.53 15.14
CA ASP A 221 -8.49 6.75 16.26
C ASP A 221 -6.95 6.75 16.30
N SER A 222 -6.30 7.59 15.49
CA SER A 222 -4.85 7.74 15.40
C SER A 222 -4.45 9.22 15.56
N SER A 223 -3.46 9.49 16.40
CA SER A 223 -2.97 10.86 16.62
C SER A 223 -1.47 10.83 16.91
N PRO A 224 -0.63 10.49 15.91
CA PRO A 224 0.81 10.55 16.07
C PRO A 224 1.24 12.01 16.31
N ASP A 225 1.94 12.22 17.41
CA ASP A 225 2.45 13.54 17.82
C ASP A 225 3.84 13.76 17.21
N PHE A 226 3.85 14.24 15.96
CA PHE A 226 5.07 14.60 15.24
C PHE A 226 4.83 15.86 14.41
N GLN A 227 5.86 16.68 14.23
CA GLN A 227 5.73 17.95 13.51
C GLN A 227 5.85 17.82 11.98
N TYR A 228 6.57 16.82 11.49
CA TYR A 228 6.88 16.67 10.08
C TYR A 228 6.59 15.26 9.56
N ALA A 229 6.23 15.18 8.29
CA ALA A 229 6.10 13.94 7.54
C ALA A 229 6.98 13.96 6.29
N ILE A 230 7.73 12.88 6.11
CA ILE A 230 8.57 12.64 4.94
C ILE A 230 7.92 11.51 4.13
N SER A 231 7.39 11.85 2.96
CA SER A 231 6.85 10.86 2.03
C SER A 231 7.95 10.29 1.15
N VAL A 232 8.04 8.97 1.04
CA VAL A 232 8.93 8.27 0.11
C VAL A 232 8.14 7.42 -0.85
N ALA A 233 8.58 7.36 -2.11
CA ALA A 233 7.94 6.54 -3.14
C ALA A 233 8.89 5.52 -3.76
N TRP A 234 8.33 4.36 -4.08
CA TRP A 234 8.98 3.28 -4.82
C TRP A 234 8.15 2.91 -6.06
N PRO A 235 8.69 2.99 -7.28
CA PRO A 235 7.97 2.61 -8.49
C PRO A 235 7.84 1.09 -8.59
N MET A 236 6.68 0.64 -9.05
CA MET A 236 6.49 -0.77 -9.40
C MET A 236 7.00 -1.04 -10.81
N ASN A 237 7.41 -2.28 -11.09
CA ASN A 237 7.80 -2.71 -12.42
C ASN A 237 6.59 -2.76 -13.36
N ARG A 238 6.56 -1.84 -14.34
CA ARG A 238 5.48 -1.72 -15.31
C ARG A 238 5.24 -2.99 -16.13
N GLU A 239 6.28 -3.76 -16.47
CA GLU A 239 6.12 -5.02 -17.22
C GLU A 239 5.34 -6.06 -16.41
N GLU A 240 5.61 -6.14 -15.11
CA GLU A 240 4.88 -7.02 -14.20
C GLU A 240 3.46 -6.50 -13.97
N MET A 241 3.33 -5.20 -13.73
CA MET A 241 2.05 -4.57 -13.43
C MET A 241 1.06 -4.57 -14.60
N LEU A 242 1.54 -4.58 -15.86
CA LEU A 242 0.69 -4.76 -17.04
C LEU A 242 -0.18 -6.01 -16.95
N HIS A 243 0.24 -7.05 -16.23
CA HIS A 243 -0.52 -8.29 -16.06
C HIS A 243 -1.63 -8.19 -15.02
N THR A 244 -1.96 -6.99 -14.53
CA THR A 244 -3.04 -6.81 -13.57
C THR A 244 -4.41 -7.10 -14.20
N PRO A 245 -5.34 -7.78 -13.49
CA PRO A 245 -5.15 -8.44 -12.21
C PRO A 245 -4.57 -9.86 -12.39
N SER A 246 -3.43 -10.17 -11.77
CA SER A 246 -2.91 -11.54 -11.73
C SER A 246 -1.94 -11.77 -10.59
N GLN A 247 -1.62 -13.03 -10.31
CA GLN A 247 -0.59 -13.40 -9.35
C GLN A 247 0.79 -12.80 -9.69
N ARG A 248 1.05 -12.54 -10.97
CA ARG A 248 2.29 -11.91 -11.44
C ARG A 248 2.36 -10.45 -10.98
N SER A 249 1.32 -9.64 -11.23
CA SER A 249 1.27 -8.27 -10.73
C SER A 249 1.24 -8.21 -9.20
N ASN A 250 0.56 -9.15 -8.54
CA ASN A 250 0.48 -9.19 -7.08
C ASN A 250 1.85 -9.36 -6.42
N ARG A 251 2.72 -10.18 -7.01
CA ARG A 251 4.09 -10.35 -6.52
C ARG A 251 4.89 -9.05 -6.61
N GLU A 252 4.74 -8.30 -7.69
CA GLU A 252 5.38 -6.99 -7.85
C GLU A 252 4.86 -5.98 -6.83
N ILE A 253 3.54 -5.93 -6.60
CA ILE A 253 2.92 -5.07 -5.59
C ILE A 253 3.55 -5.34 -4.20
N MET A 254 3.70 -6.62 -3.84
CA MET A 254 4.29 -7.00 -2.56
C MET A 254 5.79 -6.70 -2.47
N ASP A 255 6.53 -6.85 -3.57
CA ASP A 255 7.94 -6.44 -3.59
C ASP A 255 8.06 -4.92 -3.40
N ALA A 256 7.25 -4.11 -4.09
CA ALA A 256 7.26 -2.67 -3.94
C ALA A 256 6.89 -2.21 -2.52
N TYR A 257 5.92 -2.85 -1.87
CA TYR A 257 5.63 -2.61 -0.45
C TYR A 257 6.82 -2.93 0.45
N ARG A 258 7.43 -4.11 0.27
CA ARG A 258 8.63 -4.51 1.01
C ARG A 258 9.75 -3.48 0.85
N GLN A 259 9.96 -2.97 -0.36
CA GLN A 259 11.04 -2.02 -0.64
C GLN A 259 10.77 -0.65 -0.05
N VAL A 260 9.57 -0.09 -0.25
CA VAL A 260 9.24 1.24 0.28
C VAL A 260 9.21 1.26 1.82
N ASN A 261 8.72 0.18 2.44
CA ASN A 261 8.78 0.02 3.90
C ASN A 261 10.23 -0.03 4.40
N ARG A 262 11.10 -0.82 3.74
CA ARG A 262 12.53 -0.88 4.07
C ARG A 262 13.21 0.49 3.97
N VAL A 263 12.87 1.30 2.97
CA VAL A 263 13.37 2.68 2.83
C VAL A 263 12.93 3.53 4.01
N ALA A 264 11.63 3.55 4.32
CA ALA A 264 11.08 4.34 5.43
C ALA A 264 11.69 3.94 6.78
N ILE A 265 11.82 2.64 7.05
CA ILE A 265 12.44 2.13 8.28
C ILE A 265 13.91 2.54 8.39
N LYS A 266 14.69 2.43 7.31
CA LYS A 266 16.09 2.88 7.30
C LYS A 266 16.20 4.38 7.53
N LEU A 267 15.31 5.16 6.92
CA LEU A 267 15.29 6.61 7.07
C LEU A 267 14.90 7.03 8.50
N ALA A 268 13.90 6.40 9.10
CA ALA A 268 13.53 6.65 10.49
C ALA A 268 14.69 6.29 11.45
N ASN A 269 15.37 5.17 11.23
CA ASN A 269 16.56 4.81 12.00
C ASN A 269 17.70 5.83 11.84
N PHE A 270 17.91 6.33 10.62
CA PHE A 270 18.90 7.35 10.35
C PHE A 270 18.60 8.65 11.12
N ILE A 271 17.36 9.13 11.08
CA ILE A 271 16.96 10.34 11.82
C ILE A 271 17.12 10.14 13.33
N ARG A 272 16.73 8.97 13.86
CA ARG A 272 16.97 8.62 15.27
C ARG A 272 18.45 8.61 15.62
N SER A 273 19.32 8.18 14.71
CA SER A 273 20.78 8.23 14.91
C SER A 273 21.34 9.65 14.92
N LEU A 274 20.64 10.63 14.32
CA LEU A 274 20.96 12.06 14.41
C LEU A 274 20.47 12.71 15.71
N GLY A 275 19.77 11.96 16.57
CA GLY A 275 19.27 12.42 17.86
C GLY A 275 17.87 13.02 17.84
N HIS A 276 17.06 12.71 16.82
CA HIS A 276 15.67 13.19 16.72
C HIS A 276 14.65 12.05 16.72
N PRO A 277 13.50 12.20 17.40
CA PRO A 277 12.38 11.25 17.33
C PRO A 277 11.93 11.05 15.88
N ALA A 278 11.79 9.79 15.47
CA ALA A 278 11.20 9.44 14.18
C ALA A 278 10.54 8.07 14.20
N GLN A 279 9.49 7.91 13.41
CA GLN A 279 8.71 6.69 13.26
C GLN A 279 8.41 6.43 11.78
N ALA A 280 8.61 5.19 11.32
CA ALA A 280 8.13 4.78 10.00
C ALA A 280 6.67 4.32 10.09
N SER A 281 5.80 4.93 9.28
CA SER A 281 4.47 4.43 8.99
C SER A 281 4.52 3.60 7.71
N THR A 282 4.40 2.29 7.86
CA THR A 282 4.61 1.27 6.83
C THR A 282 3.28 0.65 6.41
N ASN A 283 3.23 0.02 5.24
CA ASN A 283 2.03 -0.67 4.76
C ASN A 283 2.06 -2.17 5.09
N LEU A 284 0.88 -2.78 5.13
CA LEU A 284 0.64 -4.22 5.23
C LEU A 284 1.14 -4.92 6.50
N ALA A 285 1.96 -4.31 7.34
CA ALA A 285 2.31 -4.92 8.62
C ALA A 285 1.13 -4.78 9.62
N PRO A 286 0.96 -5.74 10.54
CA PRO A 286 -0.12 -5.69 11.53
C PRO A 286 -0.05 -4.39 12.35
N GLY A 287 -1.14 -3.61 12.33
CA GLY A 287 -1.23 -2.32 13.00
C GLY A 287 -0.48 -1.16 12.33
N SER A 288 0.37 -1.40 11.33
CA SER A 288 1.23 -0.36 10.73
C SER A 288 0.52 0.53 9.71
N SER A 289 -0.52 0.00 9.04
CA SER A 289 -1.32 0.67 8.02
C SER A 289 -2.42 1.58 8.60
N THR A 290 -2.35 1.88 9.89
CA THR A 290 -3.44 2.53 10.62
C THR A 290 -3.15 3.94 11.11
N GLU A 291 -1.92 4.44 10.91
CA GLU A 291 -1.51 5.68 11.57
C GLU A 291 -1.86 6.92 10.75
N VAL A 292 -1.48 6.92 9.46
CA VAL A 292 -1.64 8.07 8.56
C VAL A 292 -2.10 7.67 7.15
N LEU A 293 -2.61 8.65 6.41
CA LEU A 293 -2.95 8.56 5.00
C LEU A 293 -1.74 8.98 4.15
N HIS A 294 -1.12 8.02 3.44
CA HIS A 294 0.06 8.30 2.62
C HIS A 294 -0.22 9.23 1.42
N VAL A 295 -1.40 9.16 0.79
CA VAL A 295 -1.70 9.95 -0.43
C VAL A 295 -1.77 11.45 -0.16
N PRO A 296 -2.55 11.96 0.82
CA PRO A 296 -2.53 13.38 1.19
C PRO A 296 -1.14 13.89 1.55
N ILE A 297 -0.38 13.14 2.35
CA ILE A 297 0.99 13.51 2.72
C ILE A 297 1.87 13.64 1.47
N ALA A 298 1.77 12.70 0.52
CA ALA A 298 2.54 12.75 -0.71
C ALA A 298 2.14 13.94 -1.62
N ILE A 299 0.85 14.32 -1.64
CA ILE A 299 0.37 15.49 -2.39
C ILE A 299 0.98 16.76 -1.77
N ASP A 300 0.88 16.92 -0.46
CA ASP A 300 1.35 18.11 0.24
C ASP A 300 2.88 18.22 0.23
N ALA A 301 3.57 17.08 0.25
CA ALA A 301 5.01 16.97 0.05
C ALA A 301 5.45 17.16 -1.42
N GLY A 302 4.52 17.42 -2.34
CA GLY A 302 4.82 17.75 -3.74
C GLY A 302 5.23 16.57 -4.61
N LEU A 303 4.91 15.32 -4.24
CA LEU A 303 5.22 14.15 -5.07
C LEU A 303 4.25 13.99 -6.25
N GLY A 304 3.04 14.55 -6.17
CA GLY A 304 2.04 14.39 -7.22
C GLY A 304 0.68 14.98 -6.90
N GLN A 305 -0.32 14.59 -7.70
CA GLN A 305 -1.73 15.01 -7.53
C GLN A 305 -2.68 13.82 -7.51
N LEU A 306 -3.87 14.00 -6.92
CA LEU A 306 -4.90 12.97 -6.88
C LEU A 306 -5.54 12.75 -8.26
N GLY A 307 -5.44 11.53 -8.80
CA GLY A 307 -6.07 11.13 -10.05
C GLY A 307 -7.54 10.72 -9.89
N LYS A 308 -8.29 10.70 -11.01
CA LYS A 308 -9.70 10.24 -11.06
C LYS A 308 -9.92 8.87 -10.43
N HIS A 309 -8.96 7.95 -10.60
CA HIS A 309 -9.00 6.61 -10.03
C HIS A 309 -8.64 6.56 -8.53
N GLY A 310 -8.54 7.69 -7.83
CA GLY A 310 -8.33 7.75 -6.38
C GLY A 310 -6.90 7.48 -5.89
N SER A 311 -5.92 7.41 -6.79
CA SER A 311 -4.49 7.21 -6.44
C SER A 311 -3.67 8.44 -6.78
N LEU A 312 -2.51 8.58 -6.14
CA LEU A 312 -1.51 9.61 -6.48
C LEU A 312 -1.01 9.40 -7.91
N ILE A 313 -0.94 10.47 -8.71
CA ILE A 313 -0.25 10.54 -9.99
C ILE A 313 1.01 11.37 -9.79
N THR A 314 2.18 10.77 -10.00
CA THR A 314 3.48 11.47 -10.05
C THR A 314 3.85 11.80 -11.49
N ALA A 315 4.72 12.78 -11.69
CA ALA A 315 5.14 13.17 -13.04
C ALA A 315 6.06 12.13 -13.68
N GLU A 316 6.86 11.43 -12.86
CA GLU A 316 7.89 10.49 -13.27
C GLU A 316 7.34 9.09 -13.53
N PHE A 317 6.39 8.63 -12.71
CA PHE A 317 5.94 7.24 -12.67
C PHE A 317 4.42 7.07 -12.78
N GLY A 318 3.68 8.17 -12.95
CA GLY A 318 2.22 8.15 -12.91
C GLY A 318 1.71 7.59 -11.58
N SER A 319 0.72 6.70 -11.64
CA SER A 319 0.20 6.05 -10.43
C SER A 319 0.87 4.72 -10.11
N ASN A 320 1.89 4.35 -10.86
CA ASN A 320 2.60 3.08 -10.72
C ASN A 320 3.68 3.16 -9.61
N VAL A 321 3.28 3.63 -8.42
CA VAL A 321 4.15 3.82 -7.25
C VAL A 321 3.50 3.31 -5.97
N ARG A 322 4.32 2.88 -5.01
CA ARG A 322 3.94 2.65 -3.62
C ARG A 322 4.57 3.70 -2.73
N LEU A 323 3.87 4.06 -1.66
CA LEU A 323 4.26 5.13 -0.73
C LEU A 323 4.49 4.55 0.65
N ALA A 324 5.42 5.13 1.40
CA ALA A 324 5.49 5.01 2.85
C ALA A 324 5.84 6.39 3.43
N THR A 325 5.64 6.55 4.74
CA THR A 325 5.87 7.85 5.39
C THR A 325 6.78 7.68 6.60
N VAL A 326 7.67 8.64 6.83
CA VAL A 326 8.40 8.79 8.09
C VAL A 326 7.89 10.02 8.81
N LEU A 327 7.43 9.86 10.04
CA LEU A 327 7.03 10.93 10.94
C LEU A 327 8.22 11.32 11.81
N THR A 328 8.44 12.60 12.07
CA THR A 328 9.63 13.07 12.79
C THR A 328 9.43 14.45 13.41
N ASP A 329 10.19 14.73 14.48
CA ASP A 329 10.31 16.07 15.08
C ASP A 329 11.60 16.80 14.69
N LEU A 330 12.46 16.15 13.89
CA LEU A 330 13.59 16.83 13.25
C LEU A 330 13.07 18.07 12.50
N PRO A 331 13.53 19.29 12.81
CA PRO A 331 13.14 20.48 12.07
C PRO A 331 13.59 20.39 10.62
N LEU A 332 12.65 20.55 9.69
CA LEU A 332 12.88 20.38 8.25
C LEU A 332 12.25 21.52 7.46
N ALA A 333 12.94 21.98 6.42
CA ALA A 333 12.32 22.76 5.36
C ALA A 333 11.33 21.88 4.57
N ILE A 334 10.14 22.42 4.33
CA ILE A 334 9.04 21.70 3.65
C ILE A 334 9.04 21.95 2.15
N ASP A 335 8.55 20.97 1.40
CA ASP A 335 8.20 21.11 0.00
C ASP A 335 6.80 21.72 -0.15
N GLN A 336 6.41 22.03 -1.38
CA GLN A 336 5.09 22.57 -1.72
C GLN A 336 4.35 21.62 -2.65
N PRO A 337 3.00 21.57 -2.57
CA PRO A 337 2.18 20.83 -3.52
C PRO A 337 2.50 21.23 -4.97
N ARG A 338 2.45 20.26 -5.88
CA ARG A 338 2.73 20.47 -7.31
C ARG A 338 1.49 20.32 -8.15
N ASP A 339 1.30 21.22 -9.11
CA ASP A 339 0.25 21.10 -10.11
C ASP A 339 0.77 20.43 -11.38
N LEU A 340 0.36 19.19 -11.64
CA LEU A 340 0.72 18.41 -12.81
C LEU A 340 -0.31 18.50 -13.95
N GLY A 341 -1.36 19.31 -13.80
CA GLY A 341 -2.46 19.34 -14.77
C GLY A 341 -3.37 18.12 -14.72
N VAL A 342 -3.33 17.32 -13.64
CA VAL A 342 -4.09 16.06 -13.55
C VAL A 342 -5.58 16.29 -13.75
N ASP A 343 -6.12 17.35 -13.16
CA ASP A 343 -7.53 17.73 -13.28
C ASP A 343 -7.94 18.08 -14.72
N ASP A 344 -7.05 18.72 -15.50
CA ASP A 344 -7.33 19.14 -16.87
C ASP A 344 -7.59 17.94 -17.79
N LEU A 345 -6.85 16.85 -17.58
CA LEU A 345 -7.10 15.60 -18.31
C LEU A 345 -8.22 14.80 -17.66
N CYS A 346 -8.21 14.66 -16.34
CA CYS A 346 -9.14 13.78 -15.63
C CYS A 346 -10.59 14.18 -15.86
N ARG A 347 -10.93 15.48 -16.00
CA ARG A 347 -12.31 15.91 -16.28
C ARG A 347 -12.92 15.24 -17.51
N ASN A 348 -12.14 15.07 -18.57
CA ASN A 348 -12.62 14.56 -19.86
C ASN A 348 -12.20 13.11 -20.15
N CYS A 349 -11.07 12.66 -19.59
CA CYS A 349 -10.59 11.30 -19.80
C CYS A 349 -11.48 10.28 -19.10
N ARG A 350 -11.91 9.25 -19.83
CA ARG A 350 -12.75 8.16 -19.33
C ARG A 350 -12.03 6.81 -19.23
N ILE A 351 -10.73 6.74 -19.51
CA ILE A 351 -10.06 5.44 -19.70
C ILE A 351 -10.08 4.53 -18.47
N CYS A 352 -9.84 5.05 -17.28
CA CYS A 352 -9.92 4.26 -16.05
C CYS A 352 -11.36 3.87 -15.70
N GLU A 353 -12.34 4.74 -15.99
CA GLU A 353 -13.77 4.50 -15.82
C GLU A 353 -14.25 3.36 -16.74
N THR A 354 -13.92 3.43 -18.03
CA THR A 354 -14.27 2.42 -19.04
C THR A 354 -13.65 1.06 -18.75
N ASN A 355 -12.42 1.02 -18.22
CA ASN A 355 -11.72 -0.24 -17.94
C ASN A 355 -11.93 -0.77 -16.52
N CYS A 356 -12.75 -0.12 -15.68
CA CYS A 356 -13.02 -0.59 -14.32
C CYS A 356 -14.16 -1.62 -14.34
N PRO A 357 -13.89 -2.93 -14.14
CA PRO A 357 -14.94 -3.96 -14.26
C PRO A 357 -16.12 -3.78 -13.31
N PRO A 358 -15.95 -3.38 -12.03
CA PRO A 358 -17.10 -3.14 -11.15
C PRO A 358 -17.73 -1.75 -11.33
N HIS A 359 -17.28 -0.93 -12.29
CA HIS A 359 -17.74 0.44 -12.51
C HIS A 359 -17.70 1.30 -11.21
N ALA A 360 -16.57 1.25 -10.51
CA ALA A 360 -16.38 1.91 -9.22
C ALA A 360 -15.88 3.36 -9.33
N ILE A 361 -15.44 3.80 -10.51
CA ILE A 361 -14.84 5.14 -10.68
C ILE A 361 -15.93 6.12 -11.12
N PHE A 362 -16.10 7.21 -10.36
CA PHE A 362 -17.08 8.24 -10.70
C PHE A 362 -16.61 9.10 -11.87
N SER A 363 -17.58 9.55 -12.67
CA SER A 363 -17.34 10.43 -13.80
C SER A 363 -16.97 11.86 -13.37
N GLU A 364 -17.38 12.26 -12.16
CA GLU A 364 -17.19 13.57 -11.56
C GLU A 364 -16.62 13.48 -10.14
N LYS A 365 -16.06 14.58 -9.65
CA LYS A 365 -15.61 14.69 -8.26
C LYS A 365 -16.78 14.60 -7.28
N GLN A 366 -16.58 13.89 -6.19
CA GLN A 366 -17.55 13.68 -5.13
C GLN A 366 -17.20 14.54 -3.92
N THR A 367 -18.21 15.00 -3.18
CA THR A 367 -17.98 15.55 -1.84
C THR A 367 -17.71 14.40 -0.88
N VAL A 368 -16.58 14.43 -0.19
CA VAL A 368 -16.19 13.40 0.79
C VAL A 368 -15.55 14.10 1.97
N ARG A 369 -16.25 14.10 3.12
CA ARG A 369 -15.81 14.75 4.37
C ARG A 369 -15.45 16.23 4.17
N GLY A 370 -16.37 16.99 3.60
CA GLY A 370 -16.25 18.43 3.34
C GLY A 370 -15.28 18.81 2.23
N GLN A 371 -14.78 17.85 1.45
CA GLN A 371 -13.87 18.11 0.34
C GLN A 371 -14.40 17.55 -0.99
N LYS A 372 -14.45 18.39 -2.02
CA LYS A 372 -14.77 17.95 -3.38
C LYS A 372 -13.54 17.36 -4.08
N LYS A 373 -13.48 16.04 -4.21
CA LYS A 373 -12.31 15.32 -4.74
C LYS A 373 -12.68 14.13 -5.62
N TRP A 374 -11.69 13.62 -6.36
CA TRP A 374 -11.85 12.34 -7.04
C TRP A 374 -12.00 11.24 -6.00
N TYR A 375 -12.97 10.36 -6.21
CA TYR A 375 -13.31 9.30 -5.27
C TYR A 375 -13.64 8.03 -6.04
N VAL A 376 -13.36 6.89 -5.42
CA VAL A 376 -13.71 5.57 -5.94
C VAL A 376 -14.77 5.00 -5.02
N ASN A 377 -15.87 4.53 -5.60
CA ASN A 377 -16.93 3.84 -4.89
C ASN A 377 -16.34 2.61 -4.19
N PHE A 378 -16.23 2.70 -2.87
CA PHE A 378 -15.60 1.69 -2.05
C PHE A 378 -16.36 0.36 -2.15
N ASP A 379 -17.69 0.41 -2.03
CA ASP A 379 -18.54 -0.78 -2.00
C ASP A 379 -18.49 -1.60 -3.30
N LYS A 380 -18.08 -0.97 -4.41
CA LYS A 380 -17.85 -1.63 -5.70
C LYS A 380 -16.40 -2.08 -5.88
N CYS A 381 -15.44 -1.25 -5.48
CA CYS A 381 -14.02 -1.52 -5.67
C CYS A 381 -13.50 -2.62 -4.73
N ALA A 382 -13.86 -2.57 -3.45
CA ALA A 382 -13.29 -3.45 -2.42
C ALA A 382 -13.61 -4.94 -2.65
N PRO A 383 -14.84 -5.35 -3.01
CA PRO A 383 -15.12 -6.75 -3.37
C PRO A 383 -14.30 -7.24 -4.55
N TYR A 384 -14.23 -6.45 -5.63
CA TYR A 384 -13.42 -6.79 -6.80
C TYR A 384 -11.94 -6.86 -6.47
N PHE A 385 -11.43 -5.91 -5.68
CA PHE A 385 -10.05 -5.90 -5.20
C PHE A 385 -9.72 -7.15 -4.38
N ALA A 386 -10.61 -7.55 -3.48
CA ALA A 386 -10.45 -8.75 -2.66
C ALA A 386 -10.45 -10.03 -3.50
N GLU A 387 -11.39 -10.17 -4.45
CA GLU A 387 -11.51 -11.35 -5.31
C GLU A 387 -10.30 -11.52 -6.24
N THR A 388 -9.89 -10.41 -6.86
CA THR A 388 -8.72 -10.38 -7.76
C THR A 388 -7.38 -10.35 -7.03
N ARG A 389 -7.39 -10.29 -5.70
CA ARG A 389 -6.22 -10.29 -4.83
C ARG A 389 -5.27 -9.12 -5.10
N GLY A 390 -5.80 -7.93 -5.37
CA GLY A 390 -4.98 -6.73 -5.58
C GLY A 390 -5.11 -6.07 -6.95
N CYS A 391 -6.35 -5.83 -7.43
CA CYS A 391 -6.59 -5.12 -8.68
C CYS A 391 -5.81 -3.79 -8.78
N GLY A 392 -5.26 -3.51 -9.96
CA GLY A 392 -4.58 -2.25 -10.31
C GLY A 392 -4.87 -1.76 -11.72
N ILE A 393 -5.92 -2.27 -12.39
CA ILE A 393 -6.21 -1.97 -13.81
C ILE A 393 -6.24 -0.46 -14.07
N CYS A 394 -6.94 0.30 -13.23
CA CYS A 394 -7.09 1.75 -13.38
C CYS A 394 -5.76 2.52 -13.32
N ILE A 395 -4.78 2.00 -12.58
CA ILE A 395 -3.42 2.56 -12.51
C ILE A 395 -2.69 2.30 -13.83
N GLU A 396 -2.82 1.09 -14.37
CA GLU A 396 -2.05 0.65 -15.54
C GLU A 396 -2.60 1.15 -16.87
N VAL A 397 -3.90 1.44 -16.96
CA VAL A 397 -4.48 2.08 -18.15
C VAL A 397 -4.34 3.60 -18.12
N CYS A 398 -3.88 4.18 -17.01
CA CYS A 398 -3.71 5.62 -16.89
C CYS A 398 -2.61 6.12 -17.85
N PRO A 399 -2.86 7.18 -18.66
CA PRO A 399 -1.86 7.69 -19.60
C PRO A 399 -0.57 8.18 -18.92
N TRP A 400 -0.65 8.62 -17.66
CA TRP A 400 0.52 9.00 -16.87
C TRP A 400 1.41 7.82 -16.49
N SER A 401 0.86 6.61 -16.40
CA SER A 401 1.61 5.41 -16.07
C SER A 401 2.37 4.84 -17.27
N GLU A 402 2.26 5.47 -18.45
CA GLU A 402 3.12 5.17 -19.58
C GLU A 402 4.53 5.75 -19.35
N PRO A 403 5.58 4.92 -19.33
CA PRO A 403 6.93 5.39 -19.00
C PRO A 403 7.39 6.56 -19.89
N GLY A 404 7.84 7.64 -19.24
CA GLY A 404 8.34 8.84 -19.91
C GLY A 404 7.26 9.83 -20.38
N LYS A 405 5.96 9.49 -20.27
CA LYS A 405 4.87 10.37 -20.73
C LYS A 405 4.38 11.37 -19.70
N GLY A 406 4.53 11.10 -18.40
CA GLY A 406 3.96 11.97 -17.35
C GLY A 406 4.48 13.41 -17.38
N LEU A 407 5.78 13.63 -17.61
CA LEU A 407 6.36 14.97 -17.74
C LEU A 407 5.90 15.69 -19.03
N GLU A 408 5.81 14.96 -20.16
CA GLU A 408 5.32 15.52 -21.43
C GLU A 408 3.85 15.95 -21.31
N LEU A 409 3.02 15.10 -20.69
CA LEU A 409 1.61 15.39 -20.40
C LEU A 409 1.48 16.63 -19.52
N THR A 410 2.24 16.68 -18.42
CA THR A 410 2.24 17.82 -17.49
C THR A 410 2.55 19.13 -18.21
N LYS A 411 3.64 19.17 -18.99
CA LYS A 411 4.03 20.35 -19.78
C LYS A 411 2.92 20.78 -20.74
N THR A 412 2.35 19.81 -21.47
CA THR A 412 1.31 20.07 -22.47
C THR A 412 0.02 20.60 -21.83
N LEU A 413 -0.42 20.00 -20.73
CA LEU A 413 -1.67 20.38 -20.05
C LEU A 413 -1.56 21.77 -19.44
N LEU A 414 -0.45 22.04 -18.74
CA LEU A 414 -0.22 23.37 -18.17
C LEU A 414 -0.12 24.43 -19.26
N ALA A 415 0.66 24.21 -20.33
CA ALA A 415 0.77 25.17 -21.43
C ALA A 415 -0.58 25.47 -22.09
N ARG A 416 -1.43 24.44 -22.26
CA ARG A 416 -2.80 24.63 -22.78
C ARG A 416 -3.66 25.44 -21.83
N ARG A 417 -3.58 25.18 -20.52
CA ARG A 417 -4.33 25.93 -19.53
C ARG A 417 -3.91 27.41 -19.54
N HIS A 418 -2.62 27.69 -19.49
CA HIS A 418 -2.04 29.03 -19.62
C HIS A 418 -2.58 29.78 -20.84
N ALA A 419 -2.58 29.13 -22.01
CA ALA A 419 -3.07 29.73 -23.25
C ALA A 419 -4.58 30.10 -23.19
N VAL A 420 -5.36 29.41 -22.36
CA VAL A 420 -6.80 29.66 -22.18
C VAL A 420 -7.09 30.68 -21.09
N THR A 421 -6.37 30.62 -19.96
CA THR A 421 -6.67 31.42 -18.76
C THR A 421 -5.83 32.69 -18.63
N GLY A 422 -4.72 32.81 -19.36
CA GLY A 422 -3.77 33.92 -19.21
C GLY A 422 -3.03 33.94 -17.86
N SER A 423 -3.20 32.91 -17.03
CA SER A 423 -2.59 32.82 -15.69
C SER A 423 -1.22 32.14 -15.76
N GLU A 424 -0.19 32.78 -15.20
CA GLU A 424 1.11 32.13 -14.96
C GLU A 424 0.96 30.91 -14.02
N SER A 425 0.98 29.68 -14.55
CA SER A 425 1.46 28.53 -13.77
C SER A 425 2.94 28.71 -13.46
N ALA A 426 3.32 28.39 -12.22
CA ALA A 426 4.70 28.28 -11.79
C ALA A 426 5.54 27.58 -12.87
N ALA A 427 6.61 28.26 -13.30
CA ALA A 427 7.40 27.83 -14.44
C ALA A 427 8.06 26.48 -14.16
N LEU A 428 7.82 25.52 -15.05
CA LEU A 428 8.49 24.22 -15.10
C LEU A 428 10.04 24.33 -15.20
N SER A 429 10.60 25.53 -15.40
CA SER A 429 12.05 25.79 -15.43
C SER A 429 12.70 25.72 -14.04
N GLU A 430 11.93 25.85 -12.96
CA GLU A 430 12.39 25.55 -11.60
C GLU A 430 12.28 24.06 -11.26
N TRP A 431 11.72 23.26 -12.19
CA TRP A 431 11.35 21.88 -11.94
C TRP A 431 12.43 20.95 -12.47
N GLY A 432 13.42 20.69 -11.61
CA GLY A 432 14.26 19.52 -11.72
C GLY A 432 15.39 19.51 -10.68
N PRO A 433 15.73 18.35 -10.11
CA PRO A 433 17.14 18.02 -10.04
C PRO A 433 17.64 17.74 -11.47
N THR A 434 18.71 18.39 -11.87
CA THR A 434 19.33 18.44 -13.22
C THR A 434 19.76 17.10 -13.84
N TRP A 435 19.36 15.93 -13.32
CA TRP A 435 20.01 14.66 -13.62
C TRP A 435 19.11 13.46 -13.99
N VAL A 436 17.80 13.62 -14.19
CA VAL A 436 16.93 12.54 -14.73
C VAL A 436 17.42 12.01 -16.10
N GLN A 437 18.38 12.69 -16.75
CA GLN A 437 18.97 12.28 -18.02
C GLN A 437 20.17 11.32 -17.95
N ARG A 438 20.67 10.91 -16.77
CA ARG A 438 21.77 9.93 -16.71
C ARG A 438 21.57 8.91 -15.60
N THR A 439 20.74 7.92 -15.87
CA THR A 439 20.98 6.49 -15.61
C THR A 439 19.67 5.73 -15.74
N THR A 440 19.75 4.55 -16.34
CA THR A 440 18.66 3.60 -16.66
C THR A 440 17.96 3.83 -17.99
N LYS A 441 18.07 2.81 -18.86
CA LYS A 441 17.16 2.63 -19.99
C LYS A 441 15.74 2.47 -19.43
N PRO A 442 14.70 2.97 -20.12
CA PRO A 442 13.32 2.72 -19.73
C PRO A 442 13.10 1.20 -19.56
N GLY A 443 12.66 0.76 -18.38
CA GLY A 443 12.37 -0.65 -18.09
C GLY A 443 13.50 -1.49 -17.48
N SER A 444 14.63 -0.90 -17.05
CA SER A 444 15.62 -1.62 -16.22
C SER A 444 15.60 -1.11 -14.77
N ARG A 445 15.40 -2.02 -13.81
CA ARG A 445 15.66 -1.83 -12.38
C ARG A 445 16.99 -1.09 -12.20
N PRO A 446 17.08 -0.01 -11.39
CA PRO A 446 18.39 0.53 -11.02
C PRO A 446 19.21 -0.61 -10.38
N PRO A 447 20.50 -0.76 -10.74
CA PRO A 447 21.33 -1.79 -10.13
C PRO A 447 21.31 -1.58 -8.61
N ALA A 448 21.18 -2.67 -7.85
CA ALA A 448 21.34 -2.61 -6.41
C ALA A 448 22.70 -1.95 -6.12
N PRO A 449 22.78 -0.95 -5.23
CA PRO A 449 24.07 -0.39 -4.86
C PRO A 449 24.93 -1.53 -4.33
N GLY A 450 26.09 -1.72 -4.95
CA GLY A 450 27.11 -2.62 -4.45
C GLY A 450 27.39 -2.26 -2.99
N LEU A 451 27.31 -3.26 -2.12
CA LEU A 451 27.77 -3.14 -0.74
C LEU A 451 29.26 -2.81 -0.77
N PRO A 452 29.75 -1.79 -0.05
CA PRO A 452 31.13 -1.82 0.44
C PRO A 452 31.29 -2.92 1.49
#